data_AF-A0A024TI30-F1
#
_entry.id   AF-A0A024TI30-F1
#
_cell.length_a   1.000
_cell.length_b   1.000
_cell.length_c   1.000
_cell.angle_alpha   90.00
_cell.angle_beta   90.00
_cell.angle_gamma   90.00
#
_symmetry.space_group_name_H-M   'P 1'
#
loop_
_entity.id
_entity.type
_entity.pdbx_description
1 polymer ?
#
loop_
_entity_poly.entity_id
_entity_poly.type
_entity_poly.pdbx_seq_one_letter_code
_entity_poly.pdbx_strand_id
1 'polypeptide(L)'
;MYTSKFQQSVIAAMAHGALYKSGRKRAHMSSAYISKWLRVLSNISAGLLILGTGLLVSLLLYQGMFYSQSMSPVPQKYWRPLFQACRLNMHGFIPGSCHPDDVNSTGEIPWTSMGAQLAIDFVRNATDPDVFVTTCLHGASNESTWVAIVLLVAEATFPQCNPVGKQLILGMAVLETVANDEFPLGAYLVSTFSDGTPIDPVQIDTTNSGHFTVDQSVVKTIVATNGTRLHAPWDQRNYVTSLNSLNRLFFMRLWVRRQRILLCRHDHVGQLAPR
;
A
#
# COMPACT_ATOMS: atom_id res chain seq x y z
N MET A 1 55.63 46.66 -99.02
CA MET A 1 54.27 46.63 -99.61
C MET A 1 53.30 46.47 -98.43
N TYR A 2 52.74 47.54 -97.85
CA TYR A 2 51.52 48.30 -98.31
C TYR A 2 50.42 47.31 -98.68
N THR A 3 49.26 47.18 -98.04
CA THR A 3 48.28 48.09 -97.39
C THR A 3 47.32 47.17 -96.58
N SER A 4 46.39 47.54 -95.70
CA SER A 4 45.75 48.78 -95.30
C SER A 4 45.01 48.46 -93.99
N LYS A 5 45.32 49.21 -92.93
CA LYS A 5 44.44 49.40 -91.77
C LYS A 5 43.52 50.57 -92.12
N PHE A 6 42.31 50.33 -92.61
CA PHE A 6 41.29 51.37 -92.69
C PHE A 6 39.87 50.81 -92.85
N GLN A 7 39.43 49.98 -91.91
CA GLN A 7 37.99 49.68 -91.73
C GLN A 7 37.70 49.27 -90.30
N GLN A 8 38.20 50.08 -89.37
CA GLN A 8 38.03 49.92 -87.94
C GLN A 8 37.53 51.25 -87.38
N SER A 9 36.30 51.62 -87.76
CA SER A 9 35.41 52.56 -87.04
C SER A 9 34.10 52.66 -87.83
N VAL A 10 32.97 52.76 -87.13
CA VAL A 10 31.59 53.01 -87.63
C VAL A 10 30.65 51.80 -87.80
N ILE A 11 30.87 50.67 -87.11
CA ILE A 11 29.74 49.82 -86.65
C ILE A 11 29.98 49.38 -85.20
N ALA A 12 30.17 50.39 -84.34
CA ALA A 12 30.10 50.25 -82.90
C ALA A 12 28.94 51.14 -82.43
N ALA A 13 27.72 50.66 -82.59
CA ALA A 13 26.52 51.06 -81.84
C ALA A 13 25.29 50.56 -82.61
N MET A 14 24.88 49.30 -82.38
CA MET A 14 23.47 48.92 -82.36
C MET A 14 23.33 47.46 -81.93
N ALA A 15 22.53 47.27 -80.88
CA ALA A 15 21.95 46.03 -80.41
C ALA A 15 22.91 44.99 -79.76
N HIS A 16 23.45 45.39 -78.60
CA HIS A 16 23.67 44.46 -77.49
C HIS A 16 22.35 43.78 -77.11
N GLY A 17 22.01 42.68 -77.78
CA GLY A 17 20.94 41.76 -77.42
C GLY A 17 21.50 40.55 -76.67
N ALA A 18 22.21 40.77 -75.55
CA ALA A 18 22.54 39.69 -74.64
C ALA A 18 21.23 39.19 -74.03
N LEU A 19 20.70 38.09 -74.57
CA LEU A 19 19.65 37.29 -73.94
C LEU A 19 20.17 36.84 -72.57
N TYR A 20 19.93 37.64 -71.55
CA TYR A 20 20.07 37.26 -70.15
C TYR A 20 19.03 36.19 -69.89
N LYS A 21 19.40 34.93 -70.12
CA LYS A 21 18.63 33.79 -69.65
C LYS A 21 18.74 33.81 -68.13
N SER A 22 17.78 34.49 -67.49
CA SER A 22 17.56 34.44 -66.05
C SER A 22 17.22 33.00 -65.67
N GLY A 23 18.26 32.19 -65.51
CA GLY A 23 18.16 30.90 -64.87
C GLY A 23 17.76 31.18 -63.44
N ARG A 24 16.47 31.04 -63.12
CA ARG A 24 16.03 30.74 -61.76
C ARG A 24 16.88 29.56 -61.30
N LYS A 25 17.93 29.84 -60.51
CA LYS A 25 18.62 28.80 -59.74
C LYS A 25 17.57 28.26 -58.78
N ARG A 26 16.85 27.21 -59.18
CA ARG A 26 16.17 26.36 -58.22
C ARG A 26 17.28 25.88 -57.31
N ALA A 27 17.22 26.26 -56.03
CA ALA A 27 18.11 25.73 -55.03
C ALA A 27 17.93 24.21 -55.02
N HIS A 28 18.79 23.50 -55.75
CA HIS A 28 18.82 22.06 -55.71
C HIS A 28 19.46 21.73 -54.36
N MET A 29 18.64 21.58 -53.33
CA MET A 29 19.12 21.10 -52.03
C MET A 29 19.78 19.76 -52.27
N SER A 30 21.12 19.74 -52.25
CA SER A 30 21.88 18.52 -52.44
C SER A 30 21.47 17.52 -51.37
N SER A 31 21.27 16.25 -51.75
CA SER A 31 20.98 15.15 -50.82
C SER A 31 21.95 15.13 -49.62
N ALA A 32 23.20 15.54 -49.84
CA ALA A 32 24.20 15.71 -48.80
C ALA A 32 23.85 16.80 -47.77
N TYR A 33 23.25 17.93 -48.19
CA TYR A 33 22.78 18.99 -47.30
C TYR A 33 21.58 18.53 -46.46
N ILE A 34 20.61 17.87 -47.10
CA ILE A 34 19.43 17.32 -46.42
C ILE A 34 19.85 16.27 -45.38
N SER A 35 20.77 15.36 -45.75
CA SER A 35 21.26 14.31 -44.84
C SER A 35 21.95 14.86 -43.58
N LYS A 36 22.64 16.00 -43.67
CA LYS A 36 23.28 16.66 -42.52
C LYS A 36 22.25 17.19 -41.54
N TRP A 37 21.23 17.88 -42.05
CA TRP A 37 20.15 18.41 -41.21
C TRP A 37 19.29 17.31 -40.60
N LEU A 38 19.05 16.21 -41.31
CA LEU A 38 18.36 15.04 -40.77
C LEU A 38 19.11 14.41 -39.58
N ARG A 39 20.44 14.34 -39.63
CA ARG A 39 21.26 13.85 -38.48
C ARG A 39 21.14 14.77 -37.27
N VAL A 40 21.18 16.09 -37.47
CA VAL A 40 21.04 17.07 -36.38
C VAL A 40 19.65 16.99 -35.77
N LEU A 41 18.60 16.96 -36.60
CA LEU A 41 17.21 16.82 -36.16
C LEU A 41 16.99 15.51 -35.39
N SER A 42 17.56 14.40 -35.87
CA SER A 42 17.48 13.10 -35.18
C SER A 42 18.11 13.13 -33.79
N ASN A 43 19.25 13.81 -33.63
CA ASN A 43 19.91 13.92 -32.33
C ASN A 43 19.13 14.83 -31.37
N ILE A 44 18.58 15.95 -31.87
CA ILE A 44 17.73 16.84 -31.07
C ILE A 44 16.44 16.11 -30.65
N SER A 45 15.80 15.37 -31.56
CA SER A 45 14.60 14.59 -31.23
C SER A 45 14.91 13.50 -30.20
N ALA A 46 16.07 12.84 -30.30
CA ALA A 46 16.50 11.87 -29.29
C ALA A 46 16.68 12.52 -27.91
N GLY A 47 17.30 13.70 -27.84
CA GLY A 47 17.44 14.45 -26.59
C GLY A 47 16.09 14.87 -25.99
N LEU A 48 15.17 15.36 -26.82
CA LEU A 48 13.82 15.71 -26.38
C LEU A 48 13.03 14.50 -25.90
N LEU A 49 13.19 13.34 -26.53
CA LEU A 49 12.56 12.10 -26.07
C LEU A 49 13.09 11.66 -24.71
N ILE A 50 14.41 11.73 -24.48
CA ILE A 50 15.00 11.41 -23.18
C ILE A 50 14.48 12.35 -22.09
N LEU A 51 14.45 13.66 -22.34
CA LEU A 51 13.90 14.65 -21.41
C LEU A 51 12.40 14.44 -21.18
N GLY A 52 11.65 14.12 -22.24
CA GLY A 52 10.23 13.80 -22.17
C GLY A 52 9.95 12.56 -21.33
N THR A 53 10.72 11.49 -21.49
CA THR A 53 10.63 10.29 -20.65
C THR A 53 10.99 10.61 -19.21
N GLY A 54 12.05 11.40 -18.96
CA GLY A 54 12.42 11.83 -17.61
C GLY A 54 11.30 12.62 -16.93
N LEU A 55 10.72 13.59 -17.63
CA LEU A 55 9.60 14.38 -17.13
C LEU A 55 8.37 13.51 -16.87
N LEU A 56 8.04 12.59 -17.78
CA LEU A 56 6.93 11.66 -17.60
C LEU A 56 7.15 10.78 -16.37
N VAL A 57 8.33 10.22 -16.19
CA VAL A 57 8.67 9.43 -15.00
C VAL A 57 8.54 10.28 -13.75
N SER A 58 9.10 11.49 -13.72
CA SER A 58 8.95 12.41 -12.57
C SER A 58 7.48 12.74 -12.26
N LEU A 59 6.64 12.94 -13.28
CA LEU A 59 5.20 13.16 -13.10
C LEU A 59 4.49 11.92 -12.57
N LEU A 60 4.82 10.73 -13.08
CA LEU A 60 4.27 9.47 -12.58
C LEU A 60 4.69 9.20 -11.13
N LEU A 61 5.95 9.51 -10.78
CA LEU A 61 6.45 9.44 -9.40
C LEU A 61 5.74 10.45 -8.49
N TYR A 62 5.55 11.68 -8.96
CA TYR A 62 4.84 12.72 -8.22
C TYR A 62 3.36 12.37 -8.00
N GLN A 63 2.70 11.77 -8.98
CA GLN A 63 1.34 11.24 -8.87
C GLN A 63 1.25 9.99 -7.99
N GLY A 64 2.36 9.52 -7.42
CA GLY A 64 2.37 8.43 -6.47
C GLY A 64 2.19 7.07 -7.11
N MET A 65 2.80 6.81 -8.28
CA MET A 65 2.83 5.48 -8.91
C MET A 65 3.29 4.37 -7.94
N PHE A 66 4.14 4.69 -6.96
CA PHE A 66 4.58 3.76 -5.90
C PHE A 66 3.60 3.59 -4.73
N TYR A 67 2.56 4.43 -4.64
CA TYR A 67 1.53 4.38 -3.61
C TYR A 67 0.20 3.80 -4.12
N SER A 68 0.23 2.99 -5.18
CA SER A 68 -0.95 2.28 -5.66
C SER A 68 -1.55 1.42 -4.54
N GLN A 69 -2.82 1.66 -4.21
CA GLN A 69 -3.55 0.94 -3.18
C GLN A 69 -4.52 -0.03 -3.84
N SER A 70 -4.26 -1.32 -3.68
CA SER A 70 -5.21 -2.38 -4.03
C SER A 70 -5.69 -3.05 -2.74
N MET A 71 -7.00 -3.06 -2.53
CA MET A 71 -7.62 -3.80 -1.44
C MET A 71 -8.30 -5.05 -1.99
N SER A 72 -8.09 -6.17 -1.32
CA SER A 72 -8.76 -7.43 -1.62
C SER A 72 -9.24 -8.08 -0.32
N PRO A 73 -10.53 -8.44 -0.22
CA PRO A 73 -11.03 -9.12 0.96
C PRO A 73 -10.41 -10.51 1.02
N VAL A 74 -9.78 -10.85 2.14
CA VAL A 74 -9.20 -12.19 2.29
C VAL A 74 -10.23 -13.15 2.90
N PRO A 75 -10.58 -14.24 2.20
CA PRO A 75 -11.56 -15.20 2.69
C PRO A 75 -11.15 -15.89 4.00
N GLN A 76 -12.11 -16.11 4.91
CA GLN A 76 -11.90 -16.83 6.17
C GLN A 76 -11.43 -18.28 5.99
N LYS A 77 -11.70 -18.90 4.84
CA LYS A 77 -11.26 -20.27 4.50
C LYS A 77 -9.74 -20.47 4.54
N TYR A 78 -8.96 -19.38 4.50
CA TYR A 78 -7.49 -19.43 4.56
C TYR A 78 -6.93 -19.30 5.97
N TRP A 79 -7.79 -19.10 6.97
CA TRP A 79 -7.37 -19.01 8.36
C TRP A 79 -7.08 -20.40 8.90
N ARG A 80 -5.94 -20.53 9.58
CA ARG A 80 -5.52 -21.80 10.19
C ARG A 80 -5.35 -21.61 11.68
N PRO A 81 -5.78 -22.57 12.51
CA PRO A 81 -5.47 -22.53 13.93
C PRO A 81 -3.96 -22.64 14.14
N LEU A 82 -3.44 -21.82 15.04
CA LEU A 82 -2.10 -21.98 15.59
C LEU A 82 -2.21 -22.65 16.96
N PHE A 83 -2.76 -21.94 17.95
CA PHE A 83 -2.93 -22.43 19.31
C PHE A 83 -4.25 -21.94 19.93
N GLN A 84 -4.80 -22.73 20.86
CA GLN A 84 -5.98 -22.43 21.66
C GLN A 84 -5.60 -22.55 23.14
N ALA A 85 -4.88 -21.54 23.66
CA ALA A 85 -4.25 -21.63 24.98
C ALA A 85 -4.43 -20.36 25.82
N CYS A 86 -4.14 -19.19 25.24
CA CYS A 86 -4.14 -17.93 25.95
C CYS A 86 -5.46 -17.61 26.64
N ARG A 87 -5.38 -17.15 27.90
CA ARG A 87 -6.49 -16.55 28.62
C ARG A 87 -6.19 -15.08 28.89
N LEU A 88 -7.20 -14.24 28.82
CA LEU A 88 -7.09 -12.79 28.99
C LEU A 88 -8.01 -12.32 30.11
N ASN A 89 -7.50 -11.48 31.00
CA ASN A 89 -8.26 -10.83 32.08
C ASN A 89 -8.09 -9.30 32.01
N MET A 90 -8.53 -8.57 33.03
CA MET A 90 -8.43 -7.10 33.05
C MET A 90 -6.99 -6.54 33.01
N HIS A 91 -5.99 -7.35 33.34
CA HIS A 91 -4.59 -6.94 33.33
C HIS A 91 -3.86 -7.32 32.04
N GLY A 92 -4.44 -8.21 31.24
CA GLY A 92 -3.84 -8.73 30.03
C GLY A 92 -3.81 -10.26 30.00
N PHE A 93 -2.82 -10.84 29.33
CA PHE A 93 -2.70 -12.29 29.27
C PHE A 93 -2.36 -12.85 30.65
N ILE A 94 -3.03 -13.93 31.04
CA ILE A 94 -2.76 -14.62 32.29
C ILE A 94 -1.39 -15.32 32.18
N PRO A 95 -0.43 -15.05 33.09
CA PRO A 95 0.89 -15.69 33.04
C PRO A 95 0.79 -17.21 32.95
N GLY A 96 1.54 -17.82 32.03
CA GLY A 96 1.55 -19.26 31.81
C GLY A 96 0.31 -19.85 31.13
N SER A 97 -0.70 -19.05 30.78
CA SER A 97 -1.87 -19.54 30.03
C SER A 97 -1.61 -19.69 28.53
N CYS A 98 -0.78 -18.82 27.96
CA CYS A 98 -0.45 -18.84 26.54
C CYS A 98 0.51 -19.98 26.18
N HIS A 99 0.44 -20.45 24.93
CA HIS A 99 1.41 -21.40 24.42
C HIS A 99 2.79 -20.71 24.29
N PRO A 100 3.90 -21.38 24.62
CA PRO A 100 5.23 -20.76 24.55
C PRO A 100 5.58 -20.19 23.17
N ASP A 101 5.13 -20.85 22.09
CA ASP A 101 5.36 -20.39 20.73
C ASP A 101 4.54 -19.15 20.34
N ASP A 102 3.39 -18.92 20.99
CA ASP A 102 2.68 -17.63 20.86
C ASP A 102 3.57 -16.51 21.40
N VAL A 103 4.09 -16.69 22.62
CA VAL A 103 4.96 -15.72 23.29
C VAL A 103 6.26 -15.49 22.52
N ASN A 104 6.88 -16.56 22.01
CA ASN A 104 8.13 -16.50 21.25
C ASN A 104 7.96 -15.80 19.89
N SER A 105 6.74 -15.67 19.36
CA SER A 105 6.50 -14.99 18.09
C SER A 105 6.84 -13.49 18.14
N THR A 106 6.73 -12.87 19.31
CA THR A 106 7.08 -11.45 19.52
C THR A 106 8.10 -11.22 20.64
N GLY A 107 8.33 -12.22 21.49
CA GLY A 107 9.07 -12.10 22.74
C GLY A 107 8.16 -11.74 23.92
N GLU A 108 8.61 -12.07 25.13
CA GLU A 108 7.81 -11.96 26.35
C GLU A 108 7.33 -10.53 26.66
N ILE A 109 8.21 -9.54 26.49
CA ILE A 109 7.90 -8.15 26.79
C ILE A 109 6.83 -7.60 25.84
N PRO A 110 6.99 -7.67 24.50
CA PRO A 110 5.94 -7.23 23.58
C PRO A 110 4.65 -8.04 23.70
N TRP A 111 4.73 -9.35 23.92
CA TRP A 111 3.54 -10.20 24.07
C TRP A 111 2.71 -9.80 25.29
N THR A 112 3.35 -9.60 26.43
CA THR A 112 2.70 -9.15 27.67
C THR A 112 2.07 -7.77 27.49
N SER A 113 2.80 -6.82 26.89
CA SER A 113 2.29 -5.47 26.61
C SER A 113 1.10 -5.48 25.65
N MET A 114 1.12 -6.35 24.63
CA MET A 114 -0.02 -6.57 23.75
C MET A 114 -1.23 -7.08 24.54
N GLY A 115 -1.05 -8.10 25.40
CA GLY A 115 -2.13 -8.59 26.26
C GLY A 115 -2.75 -7.47 27.10
N ALA A 116 -1.92 -6.64 27.74
CA ALA A 116 -2.39 -5.49 28.50
C ALA A 116 -3.12 -4.46 27.64
N GLN A 117 -2.76 -4.29 26.36
CA GLN A 117 -3.51 -3.44 25.43
C GLN A 117 -4.86 -4.06 25.08
N LEU A 118 -4.91 -5.36 24.78
CA LEU A 118 -6.15 -6.05 24.46
C LEU A 118 -7.15 -5.98 25.61
N ALA A 119 -6.70 -6.07 26.86
CA ALA A 119 -7.57 -5.91 28.02
C ALA A 119 -8.26 -4.53 28.04
N ILE A 120 -7.55 -3.47 27.64
CA ILE A 120 -8.07 -2.11 27.51
C ILE A 120 -9.05 -2.03 26.32
N ASP A 121 -8.65 -2.54 25.16
CA ASP A 121 -9.44 -2.46 23.93
C ASP A 121 -10.76 -3.26 24.02
N PHE A 122 -10.76 -4.37 24.76
CA PHE A 122 -11.96 -5.16 25.06
C PHE A 122 -12.71 -4.69 26.33
N VAL A 123 -12.30 -3.55 26.91
CA VAL A 123 -12.95 -2.90 28.07
C VAL A 123 -13.18 -3.89 29.22
N ARG A 124 -12.16 -4.71 29.53
CA ARG A 124 -12.26 -5.75 30.57
C ARG A 124 -12.18 -5.13 31.96
N ASN A 125 -13.11 -5.50 32.83
CA ASN A 125 -13.18 -5.08 34.22
C ASN A 125 -12.76 -6.18 35.20
N ALA A 126 -12.49 -5.79 36.45
CA ALA A 126 -12.07 -6.72 37.52
C ALA A 126 -13.10 -7.81 37.84
N THR A 127 -14.37 -7.52 37.56
CA THR A 127 -15.49 -8.43 37.82
C THR A 127 -15.75 -9.39 36.66
N ASP A 128 -15.16 -9.14 35.50
CA ASP A 128 -15.46 -9.92 34.31
C ASP A 128 -14.68 -11.24 34.37
N PRO A 129 -15.28 -12.36 33.91
CA PRO A 129 -14.56 -13.63 33.86
C PRO A 129 -13.38 -13.58 32.88
N ASP A 130 -12.40 -14.45 33.08
CA ASP A 130 -11.33 -14.63 32.09
C ASP A 130 -11.91 -15.07 30.75
N VAL A 131 -11.41 -14.50 29.67
CA VAL A 131 -11.83 -14.82 28.31
C VAL A 131 -10.81 -15.69 27.61
N PHE A 132 -11.27 -16.45 26.62
CA PHE A 132 -10.49 -17.40 25.86
C PHE A 132 -9.98 -16.75 24.58
N VAL A 133 -8.68 -16.87 24.34
CA VAL A 133 -8.01 -16.31 23.17
C VAL A 133 -7.43 -17.43 22.32
N THR A 134 -7.87 -17.49 21.07
CA THR A 134 -7.32 -18.40 20.05
C THR A 134 -6.39 -17.62 19.14
N THR A 135 -5.18 -18.13 18.95
CA THR A 135 -4.23 -17.64 17.95
C THR A 135 -4.47 -18.35 16.62
N CYS A 136 -4.65 -17.55 15.57
CA CYS A 136 -4.88 -17.97 14.20
C CYS A 136 -3.78 -17.41 13.30
N LEU A 137 -3.40 -18.16 12.27
CA LEU A 137 -2.56 -17.68 11.19
C LEU A 137 -3.41 -17.28 10.00
N HIS A 138 -2.98 -16.19 9.37
CA HIS A 138 -3.57 -15.68 8.15
C HIS A 138 -2.46 -15.32 7.16
N GLY A 139 -2.52 -15.84 5.93
CA GLY A 139 -1.58 -15.47 4.87
C GLY A 139 -0.65 -16.56 4.40
N ALA A 140 -0.41 -17.60 5.21
CA ALA A 140 0.46 -18.70 4.84
C ALA A 140 -0.27 -19.74 3.94
N SER A 141 -0.34 -19.48 2.62
CA SER A 141 -0.28 -20.59 1.66
C SER A 141 1.18 -21.05 1.54
N ASN A 142 1.43 -22.26 1.04
CA ASN A 142 2.79 -22.82 0.88
C ASN A 142 3.70 -21.95 -0.02
N GLU A 143 3.15 -20.92 -0.66
CA GLU A 143 3.83 -19.99 -1.58
C GLU A 143 3.84 -18.55 -1.06
N SER A 144 3.22 -18.26 0.09
CA SER A 144 3.17 -16.88 0.61
C SER A 144 4.38 -16.56 1.46
N THR A 145 4.99 -15.43 1.16
CA THR A 145 6.14 -14.86 1.89
C THR A 145 5.73 -14.08 3.14
N TRP A 146 4.48 -14.18 3.58
CA TRP A 146 3.95 -13.35 4.66
C TRP A 146 2.88 -14.08 5.48
N VAL A 147 2.78 -13.71 6.75
CA VAL A 147 1.77 -14.22 7.68
C VAL A 147 1.40 -13.11 8.67
N ALA A 148 0.12 -12.99 9.02
CA ALA A 148 -0.31 -12.28 10.22
C ALA A 148 -0.82 -13.25 11.25
N ILE A 149 -0.65 -12.84 12.50
CA ILE A 149 -1.24 -13.48 13.66
C ILE A 149 -2.57 -12.78 13.92
N VAL A 150 -3.64 -13.56 14.06
CA VAL A 150 -4.97 -13.08 14.41
C VAL A 150 -5.38 -13.70 15.73
N LEU A 151 -5.75 -12.87 16.68
CA LEU A 151 -6.23 -13.27 18.00
C LEU A 151 -7.75 -13.14 18.00
N LEU A 152 -8.44 -14.26 18.17
CA LEU A 152 -9.89 -14.29 18.33
C LEU A 152 -10.22 -14.44 19.81
N VAL A 153 -11.14 -13.62 20.32
CA VAL A 153 -11.46 -13.56 21.75
C VAL A 153 -12.93 -13.91 21.98
N ALA A 154 -13.22 -14.81 22.91
CA ALA A 154 -14.60 -15.16 23.28
C ALA A 154 -14.73 -15.50 24.78
N GLU A 155 -15.93 -15.34 25.33
CA GLU A 155 -16.18 -15.53 26.78
C GLU A 155 -16.30 -16.99 27.19
N ALA A 156 -16.94 -17.82 26.37
CA ALA A 156 -17.35 -19.16 26.81
C ALA A 156 -16.29 -20.25 26.53
N THR A 157 -15.64 -20.20 25.36
CA THR A 157 -14.70 -21.23 24.88
C THR A 157 -13.70 -20.63 23.91
N PHE A 158 -12.61 -21.34 23.62
CA PHE A 158 -11.67 -20.95 22.57
C PHE A 158 -12.36 -20.88 21.20
N PRO A 159 -12.45 -19.70 20.57
CA PRO A 159 -13.10 -19.55 19.27
C PRO A 159 -12.33 -20.31 18.18
N GLN A 160 -13.03 -20.71 17.11
CA GLN A 160 -12.42 -21.41 15.99
C GLN A 160 -11.93 -20.40 14.94
N CYS A 161 -10.74 -20.62 14.36
CA CYS A 161 -10.21 -19.74 13.31
C CYS A 161 -11.04 -19.77 12.02
N ASN A 162 -11.61 -20.93 11.71
CA ASN A 162 -12.46 -21.17 10.54
C ASN A 162 -13.69 -21.98 10.96
N PRO A 163 -14.69 -21.35 11.61
CA PRO A 163 -15.86 -22.03 12.14
C PRO A 163 -16.77 -22.52 11.00
N VAL A 164 -17.41 -23.67 11.19
CA VAL A 164 -18.52 -24.10 10.34
C VAL A 164 -19.80 -23.43 10.86
N GLY A 165 -20.08 -22.23 10.36
CA GLY A 165 -21.26 -21.45 10.74
C GLY A 165 -20.92 -20.18 11.52
N LYS A 166 -21.86 -19.70 12.32
CA LYS A 166 -21.67 -18.50 13.15
C LYS A 166 -21.03 -18.89 14.48
N GLN A 167 -20.12 -18.06 14.96
CA GLN A 167 -19.59 -18.12 16.31
C GLN A 167 -19.67 -16.74 16.94
N LEU A 168 -19.90 -16.70 18.24
CA LEU A 168 -19.87 -15.47 19.02
C LEU A 168 -18.44 -15.20 19.47
N ILE A 169 -17.97 -13.98 19.28
CA ILE A 169 -16.67 -13.48 19.73
C ILE A 169 -16.91 -12.12 20.39
N LEU A 170 -16.06 -11.73 21.33
CA LEU A 170 -16.00 -10.37 21.85
C LEU A 170 -15.31 -9.41 20.88
N GLY A 171 -14.53 -9.98 19.97
CA GLY A 171 -13.83 -9.25 18.94
C GLY A 171 -12.59 -10.01 18.50
N MET A 172 -11.75 -9.30 17.78
CA MET A 172 -10.55 -9.83 17.18
C MET A 172 -9.45 -8.79 17.15
N ALA A 173 -8.21 -9.23 17.31
CA ALA A 173 -7.05 -8.38 17.11
C ALA A 173 -6.12 -9.00 16.08
N VAL A 174 -5.47 -8.18 15.29
CA VAL A 174 -4.48 -8.63 14.32
C VAL A 174 -3.15 -8.00 14.61
N LEU A 175 -2.17 -8.88 14.73
CA LEU A 175 -0.80 -8.58 15.05
C LEU A 175 0.02 -8.67 13.75
N GLU A 176 0.67 -7.56 13.43
CA GLU A 176 1.50 -7.41 12.26
C GLU A 176 2.82 -6.73 12.65
N THR A 177 3.82 -6.79 11.78
CA THR A 177 5.13 -6.14 12.00
C THR A 177 5.18 -4.78 11.32
N VAL A 178 5.77 -3.81 12.00
CA VAL A 178 6.02 -2.45 11.48
C VAL A 178 7.50 -2.14 11.56
N ALA A 179 8.05 -1.60 10.48
CA ALA A 179 9.40 -1.05 10.44
C ALA A 179 9.36 0.32 9.76
N ASN A 180 9.82 1.35 10.45
CA ASN A 180 9.93 2.72 9.96
C ASN A 180 11.17 3.39 10.59
N ASP A 181 11.39 4.67 10.31
CA ASP A 181 12.57 5.39 10.85
C ASP A 181 12.53 5.53 12.38
N GLU A 182 11.35 5.49 12.98
CA GLU A 182 11.15 5.53 14.45
C GLU A 182 11.40 4.17 15.12
N PHE A 183 11.08 3.08 14.41
CA PHE A 183 11.27 1.69 14.83
C PHE A 183 12.19 0.95 13.84
N PRO A 184 13.49 1.30 13.76
CA PRO A 184 14.41 0.71 12.79
C PRO A 184 14.69 -0.77 13.06
N LEU A 185 14.55 -1.21 14.31
CA LEU A 185 14.67 -2.61 14.73
C LEU A 185 13.33 -3.38 14.64
N GLY A 186 12.29 -2.73 14.12
CA GLY A 186 10.94 -3.26 14.09
C GLY A 186 10.15 -3.00 15.38
N ALA A 187 8.83 -2.95 15.21
CA ALA A 187 7.82 -2.94 16.24
C ALA A 187 6.64 -3.78 15.77
N TYR A 188 5.63 -3.92 16.62
CA TYR A 188 4.41 -4.65 16.32
C TYR A 188 3.25 -3.68 16.21
N LEU A 189 2.37 -3.87 15.23
CA LEU A 189 1.11 -3.15 15.13
C LEU A 189 -0.02 -4.11 15.48
N VAL A 190 -0.75 -3.76 16.53
CA VAL A 190 -1.96 -4.46 16.96
C VAL A 190 -3.14 -3.65 16.49
N SER A 191 -3.96 -4.24 15.63
CA SER A 191 -5.23 -3.66 15.17
C SER A 191 -6.38 -4.42 15.81
N THR A 192 -7.07 -3.80 16.75
CA THR A 192 -8.14 -4.42 17.54
C THR A 192 -9.51 -3.94 17.07
N PHE A 193 -10.37 -4.90 16.77
CA PHE A 193 -11.80 -4.72 16.55
C PHE A 193 -12.55 -5.36 17.72
N SER A 194 -13.35 -4.57 18.44
CA SER A 194 -13.98 -4.94 19.70
C SER A 194 -15.47 -4.66 19.64
N ASP A 195 -16.28 -5.60 20.12
CA ASP A 195 -17.74 -5.42 20.26
C ASP A 195 -18.10 -4.33 21.29
N GLY A 196 -17.15 -3.99 22.18
CA GLY A 196 -17.28 -2.91 23.15
C GLY A 196 -17.19 -1.51 22.53
N THR A 197 -16.69 -1.40 21.29
CA THR A 197 -16.53 -0.12 20.59
C THR A 197 -17.63 0.04 19.54
N PRO A 198 -18.36 1.18 19.50
CA PRO A 198 -19.34 1.43 18.44
C PRO A 198 -18.67 1.44 17.06
N ILE A 199 -19.28 0.71 16.12
CA ILE A 199 -18.84 0.66 14.71
C ILE A 199 -19.00 2.04 14.06
N ASP A 200 -17.96 2.52 13.39
CA ASP A 200 -17.95 3.79 12.67
C ASP A 200 -17.48 3.59 11.20
N PRO A 201 -18.40 3.37 10.25
CA PRO A 201 -18.06 2.99 8.90
C PRO A 201 -17.62 4.18 8.04
N VAL A 202 -16.50 4.03 7.33
CA VAL A 202 -16.02 4.98 6.32
C VAL A 202 -15.84 4.32 4.96
N GLN A 203 -16.05 5.08 3.89
CA GLN A 203 -15.73 4.65 2.53
C GLN A 203 -14.30 5.05 2.18
N ILE A 204 -13.53 4.10 1.67
CA ILE A 204 -12.22 4.36 1.08
C ILE A 204 -12.25 4.06 -0.42
N ASP A 205 -11.78 5.04 -1.18
CA ASP A 205 -11.57 4.93 -2.61
C ASP A 205 -10.17 4.39 -2.89
N THR A 206 -10.10 3.33 -3.67
CA THR A 206 -8.83 2.72 -4.10
C THR A 206 -8.42 3.22 -5.47
N THR A 207 -7.12 3.18 -5.77
CA THR A 207 -6.56 3.65 -7.04
C THR A 207 -7.07 2.86 -8.24
N ASN A 208 -7.62 1.66 -8.04
CA ASN A 208 -8.28 0.84 -9.05
C ASN A 208 -9.80 1.01 -9.09
N SER A 209 -10.34 2.17 -8.67
CA SER A 209 -11.78 2.52 -8.68
C SER A 209 -12.69 1.63 -7.82
N GLY A 210 -12.12 0.87 -6.88
CA GLY A 210 -12.89 0.12 -5.91
C GLY A 210 -13.28 1.00 -4.73
N HIS A 211 -14.54 0.91 -4.31
CA HIS A 211 -15.04 1.52 -3.07
C HIS A 211 -15.15 0.45 -1.99
N PHE A 212 -14.53 0.68 -0.84
CA PHE A 212 -14.53 -0.27 0.27
C PHE A 212 -15.04 0.40 1.55
N THR A 213 -16.05 -0.20 2.18
CA THR A 213 -16.47 0.17 3.52
C THR A 213 -15.52 -0.46 4.54
N VAL A 214 -14.82 0.37 5.29
CA VAL A 214 -13.98 -0.04 6.42
C VAL A 214 -14.50 0.58 7.71
N ASP A 215 -14.06 0.07 8.85
CA ASP A 215 -14.44 0.58 10.16
C ASP A 215 -13.32 1.42 10.77
N GLN A 216 -13.61 2.69 11.09
CA GLN A 216 -12.70 3.62 11.75
C GLN A 216 -12.59 3.38 13.25
N SER A 217 -13.51 2.60 13.84
CA SER A 217 -13.48 2.26 15.26
C SER A 217 -12.40 1.24 15.63
N VAL A 218 -11.68 0.69 14.64
CA VAL A 218 -10.53 -0.19 14.86
C VAL A 218 -9.43 0.56 15.58
N VAL A 219 -9.12 0.13 16.81
CA VAL A 219 -8.04 0.69 17.60
C VAL A 219 -6.72 0.14 17.07
N LYS A 220 -5.78 1.05 16.75
CA LYS A 220 -4.42 0.69 16.35
C LYS A 220 -3.42 1.12 17.40
N THR A 221 -2.59 0.17 17.82
CA THR A 221 -1.54 0.40 18.82
C THR A 221 -0.24 -0.20 18.33
N ILE A 222 0.82 0.61 18.29
CA ILE A 222 2.18 0.14 18.09
C ILE A 222 2.73 -0.33 19.43
N VAL A 223 3.20 -1.57 19.48
CA VAL A 223 3.92 -2.16 20.61
C VAL A 223 5.38 -2.29 20.23
N ALA A 224 6.23 -1.46 20.83
CA ALA A 224 7.66 -1.52 20.64
C ALA A 224 8.27 -2.75 21.32
N THR A 225 9.49 -3.13 20.91
CA THR A 225 10.20 -4.31 21.45
C THR A 225 10.51 -4.20 22.94
N ASN A 226 10.58 -2.98 23.48
CA ASN A 226 10.72 -2.69 24.91
C ASN A 226 9.39 -2.71 25.68
N GLY A 227 8.27 -3.00 25.02
CA GLY A 227 6.94 -3.06 25.62
C GLY A 227 6.19 -1.73 25.67
N THR A 228 6.78 -0.63 25.20
CA THR A 228 6.08 0.66 25.09
C THR A 228 4.92 0.55 24.10
N ARG A 229 3.76 1.10 24.48
CA ARG A 229 2.53 1.12 23.68
C ARG A 229 2.26 2.54 23.21
N LEU A 230 2.13 2.72 21.91
CA LEU A 230 1.91 4.01 21.27
C LEU A 230 0.64 3.92 20.44
N HIS A 231 -0.29 4.85 20.68
CA HIS A 231 -1.48 4.95 19.86
C HIS A 231 -1.07 5.30 18.42
N ALA A 232 -1.64 4.58 17.47
CA ALA A 232 -1.48 4.84 16.04
C ALA A 232 -2.83 5.26 15.45
N PRO A 233 -2.82 6.13 14.43
CA PRO A 233 -4.06 6.55 13.80
C PRO A 233 -4.75 5.35 13.13
N TRP A 234 -6.08 5.40 13.00
CA TRP A 234 -6.87 4.29 12.45
C TRP A 234 -6.44 3.90 11.02
N ASP A 235 -5.94 4.88 10.26
CA ASP A 235 -5.42 4.73 8.90
C ASP A 235 -3.92 4.39 8.85
N GLN A 236 -3.28 4.15 10.00
CA GLN A 236 -1.88 3.71 10.09
C GLN A 236 -1.69 2.51 9.16
N ARG A 237 -0.81 2.69 8.19
CA ARG A 237 -0.54 1.67 7.19
C ARG A 237 0.27 0.56 7.85
N ASN A 238 -0.20 -0.67 7.65
CA ASN A 238 0.64 -1.82 7.89
C ASN A 238 1.53 -2.09 6.66
N TYR A 239 2.72 -2.65 6.87
CA TYR A 239 3.68 -2.92 5.82
C TYR A 239 3.95 -4.42 5.73
N VAL A 240 3.34 -5.11 4.75
CA VAL A 240 3.90 -6.40 4.33
C VAL A 240 5.10 -6.10 3.46
N THR A 241 6.30 -6.36 3.96
CA THR A 241 7.51 -6.29 3.13
C THR A 241 7.64 -7.59 2.34
N SER A 242 7.52 -7.54 1.02
CA SER A 242 8.13 -8.56 0.17
C SER A 242 9.51 -8.04 -0.22
N LEU A 243 10.55 -8.79 0.13
CA LEU A 243 11.92 -8.51 -0.29
C LEU A 243 12.04 -8.78 -1.80
N ASN A 244 11.60 -7.83 -2.64
CA ASN A 244 12.03 -7.75 -4.02
C ASN A 244 13.05 -6.61 -4.12
N SER A 245 14.23 -6.90 -4.71
CA SER A 245 15.42 -6.05 -4.67
C SER A 245 15.28 -4.65 -5.31
N LEU A 246 14.12 -4.34 -5.89
CA LEU A 246 13.84 -3.08 -6.58
C LEU A 246 12.55 -2.39 -6.10
N ASN A 247 11.79 -2.98 -5.19
CA ASN A 247 10.54 -2.40 -4.71
C ASN A 247 10.25 -2.87 -3.29
N ARG A 248 10.30 -1.95 -2.33
CA ARG A 248 9.54 -2.11 -1.08
C ARG A 248 8.06 -1.97 -1.45
N LEU A 249 7.46 -3.04 -1.94
CA LEU A 249 6.01 -3.10 -2.10
C LEU A 249 5.41 -3.15 -0.70
N PHE A 250 4.57 -2.17 -0.40
CA PHE A 250 3.92 -2.01 0.89
C PHE A 250 2.46 -2.44 0.74
N PHE A 251 2.09 -3.63 1.21
CA PHE A 251 0.67 -4.00 1.29
C PHE A 251 0.07 -3.52 2.60
N MET A 252 -0.99 -2.71 2.48
CA MET A 252 -1.82 -2.24 3.59
C MET A 252 -2.96 -3.24 3.84
N ARG A 253 -3.25 -3.55 5.10
CA ARG A 253 -4.46 -4.27 5.47
C ARG A 253 -5.48 -3.34 6.11
N LEU A 254 -6.70 -3.46 5.61
CA LEU A 254 -7.86 -2.75 6.09
C LEU A 254 -8.99 -3.76 6.25
N TRP A 255 -9.70 -3.67 7.37
CA TRP A 255 -10.82 -4.55 7.66
C TRP A 255 -12.04 -4.08 6.89
N VAL A 256 -12.37 -4.83 5.83
CA VAL A 256 -13.52 -4.55 4.97
C VAL A 256 -14.69 -5.41 5.44
N ARG A 257 -15.86 -4.77 5.61
CA ARG A 257 -17.10 -5.49 5.87
C ARG A 257 -17.62 -6.15 4.60
N ARG A 258 -17.82 -7.48 4.62
CA ARG A 258 -18.89 -8.13 3.86
C ARG A 258 -19.93 -8.62 4.86
N GLN A 259 -21.13 -8.03 4.79
CA GLN A 259 -22.28 -8.33 5.66
C GLN A 259 -22.46 -9.85 5.87
N ARG A 260 -22.05 -10.36 7.04
CA ARG A 260 -22.62 -11.54 7.76
C ARG A 260 -21.88 -11.94 9.05
N ILE A 261 -21.21 -11.02 9.75
CA ILE A 261 -20.89 -11.25 11.17
C ILE A 261 -22.01 -10.59 11.97
N LEU A 262 -22.95 -11.41 12.45
CA LEU A 262 -23.95 -10.98 13.42
C LEU A 262 -23.25 -11.02 14.78
N LEU A 263 -22.69 -9.88 15.18
CA LEU A 263 -22.30 -9.60 16.55
C LEU A 263 -23.60 -9.35 17.31
N CYS A 264 -24.02 -10.33 18.10
CA CYS A 264 -25.15 -10.14 19.00
C CYS A 264 -24.60 -9.50 20.28
N ARG A 265 -24.86 -8.20 20.43
CA ARG A 265 -24.68 -7.47 21.68
C ARG A 265 -25.44 -8.20 22.80
N HIS A 266 -24.73 -8.61 23.85
CA HIS A 266 -25.36 -9.06 25.08
C HIS A 266 -25.74 -7.80 25.87
N ASP A 267 -26.96 -7.31 25.69
CA ASP A 267 -27.51 -6.31 26.61
C ASP A 267 -27.63 -6.95 28.00
N HIS A 268 -27.07 -6.26 29.00
CA HIS A 268 -27.08 -6.69 30.39
C HIS A 268 -28.50 -6.93 30.92
N VAL A 269 -28.66 -8.08 31.58
CA VAL A 269 -29.81 -8.41 32.41
C VAL A 269 -29.80 -7.55 33.68
N GLY A 270 -30.91 -6.86 33.95
CA GLY A 270 -31.40 -6.66 35.31
C GLY A 270 -31.88 -5.25 35.66
N GLN A 271 -33.21 -5.04 35.66
CA GLN A 271 -33.89 -4.39 36.80
C GLN A 271 -35.43 -4.54 36.75
N LEU A 272 -35.92 -5.20 37.82
CA LEU A 272 -37.16 -4.96 38.56
C LEU A 272 -38.51 -5.34 37.93
N ALA A 273 -39.06 -6.47 38.40
CA ALA A 273 -40.48 -6.53 38.77
C ALA A 273 -40.70 -5.63 40.01
N PRO A 274 -41.85 -4.95 40.14
CA PRO A 274 -42.95 -5.59 40.87
C PRO A 274 -44.38 -5.26 40.39
N ARG A 275 -45.26 -6.23 40.68
CA ARG A 275 -46.75 -6.27 40.66
C ARG A 275 -47.45 -6.33 39.30
#